data_AF-A0A142YM26-F1
#
_entry.id   AF-A0A142YM26-F1
#
_cell.length_a   1.000
_cell.length_b   1.000
_cell.length_c   1.000
_cell.angle_alpha   90.00
_cell.angle_beta   90.00
_cell.angle_gamma   90.00
#
_symmetry.space_group_name_H-M   'P 1'
#
loop_
_entity.id
_entity.type
_entity.pdbx_description
1 polymer ?
#
loop_
_entity_poly.entity_id
_entity_poly.type
_entity_poly.pdbx_seq_one_letter_code
_entity_poly.pdbx_strand_id
1 'polypeptide(L)'
;MKTDQQEALGSEPLPRDGRRSFMKSAMAVATIPAAAAVLGGSASGATNPNYIPTLYRGWNARNFRAIQEHENDHVDAILDTLGDLARPKPVFRNLLQPNLMAFVNLSRTLENVGVGAYLGALPLIQDAGYVSAAGSIALVEARHAGYLNTLLDQGLTRDALGEESSFDQALTPEKVVELAGPFIASLNGGPPLLPLMNDVDIFNFALALEYLEAEYYNLNVPRFF
;
A
#
# COMPACT_ATOMS: atom_id res chain seq x y z
N MET A 1 -1.33 72.39 21.12
CA MET A 1 -1.38 71.18 21.96
C MET A 1 -1.00 70.02 21.07
N LYS A 2 0.12 69.31 21.17
CA LYS A 2 1.35 69.37 21.97
C LYS A 2 2.37 68.53 21.15
N THR A 3 3.57 69.04 20.97
CA THR A 3 4.80 68.30 20.63
C THR A 3 5.28 67.54 21.88
N ASP A 4 6.01 66.42 21.70
CA ASP A 4 7.07 65.85 22.58
C ASP A 4 7.45 64.45 21.98
N GLN A 5 8.62 64.23 21.35
CA GLN A 5 9.96 63.98 21.90
C GLN A 5 10.02 62.92 23.02
N GLN A 6 10.73 61.79 22.81
CA GLN A 6 12.03 61.51 23.46
C GLN A 6 12.62 60.13 23.13
N GLU A 7 13.94 60.13 22.97
CA GLU A 7 14.86 59.01 22.76
C GLU A 7 15.29 58.33 24.08
N ALA A 8 15.63 57.03 23.95
CA ALA A 8 16.75 56.28 24.53
C ALA A 8 17.16 56.39 26.02
N LEU A 9 17.33 55.23 26.70
CA LEU A 9 18.65 54.67 27.12
C LEU A 9 18.54 53.53 28.17
N GLY A 10 19.43 52.53 28.02
CA GLY A 10 19.91 51.59 29.06
C GLY A 10 19.19 50.23 29.07
N SER A 11 19.84 49.07 29.12
CA SER A 11 21.22 48.69 29.45
C SER A 11 21.39 47.16 29.23
N GLU A 12 22.55 46.70 28.76
CA GLU A 12 23.02 45.29 28.80
C GLU A 12 24.31 45.23 29.64
N PRO A 13 24.55 44.21 30.50
CA PRO A 13 25.29 43.02 30.01
C PRO A 13 25.07 41.65 30.74
N LEU A 14 25.06 40.56 29.94
CA LEU A 14 25.67 39.19 30.06
C LEU A 14 25.68 38.38 31.41
N PRO A 15 26.11 37.08 31.41
CA PRO A 15 25.27 35.88 31.40
C PRO A 15 25.35 35.08 32.72
N ARG A 16 24.37 34.20 32.99
CA ARG A 16 24.52 33.17 34.03
C ARG A 16 24.23 31.79 33.47
N ASP A 17 25.31 31.09 33.16
CA ASP A 17 25.37 29.66 32.91
C ASP A 17 25.12 28.92 34.24
N GLY A 18 23.98 28.23 34.33
CA GLY A 18 23.58 27.37 35.45
C GLY A 18 23.34 25.97 34.93
N ARG A 19 24.30 25.08 35.18
CA ARG A 19 24.42 23.75 34.58
C ARG A 19 23.54 22.68 35.25
N ARG A 20 23.16 21.70 34.42
CA ARG A 20 22.73 20.29 34.65
C ARG A 20 21.22 20.08 34.87
N SER A 21 20.46 19.66 33.85
CA SER A 21 20.37 18.32 33.21
C SER A 21 19.18 17.55 33.77
N PHE A 22 18.22 17.11 32.94
CA PHE A 22 17.76 15.71 32.82
C PHE A 22 16.58 15.57 31.84
N MET A 23 16.72 14.60 30.91
CA MET A 23 15.70 13.95 30.06
C MET A 23 15.09 14.77 28.90
N LYS A 24 15.51 14.54 27.66
CA LYS A 24 15.05 13.47 26.74
C LYS A 24 13.54 13.46 26.52
N SER A 25 13.12 14.01 25.38
CA SER A 25 12.15 13.37 24.49
C SER A 25 12.36 13.93 23.08
N ALA A 26 13.08 13.17 22.26
CA ALA A 26 13.09 13.37 20.83
C ALA A 26 11.69 12.97 20.34
N MET A 27 10.88 13.95 19.94
CA MET A 27 9.75 13.71 19.06
C MET A 27 10.33 13.32 17.71
N ALA A 28 10.52 12.02 17.50
CA ALA A 28 10.65 11.48 16.16
C ALA A 28 9.30 11.70 15.48
N VAL A 29 9.19 12.79 14.73
CA VAL A 29 8.15 12.95 13.71
C VAL A 29 8.39 11.82 12.72
N ALA A 30 7.61 10.75 12.83
CA ALA A 30 7.53 9.76 11.78
C ALA A 30 6.96 10.49 10.56
N THR A 31 7.84 10.91 9.65
CA THR A 31 7.44 11.39 8.34
C THR A 31 6.74 10.24 7.64
N ILE A 32 5.41 10.28 7.59
CA ILE A 32 4.66 9.44 6.67
C ILE A 32 5.22 9.78 5.27
N PRO A 33 5.82 8.83 4.54
CA PRO A 33 6.26 9.12 3.19
C PRO A 33 5.04 9.58 2.39
N ALA A 34 5.15 10.76 1.76
CA ALA A 34 4.07 11.42 1.03
C ALA A 34 3.44 10.56 -0.09
N ALA A 35 4.04 9.42 -0.45
CA ALA A 35 3.45 8.45 -1.37
C ALA A 35 2.15 7.82 -0.85
N ALA A 36 1.97 7.66 0.47
CA ALA A 36 0.71 7.19 1.04
C ALA A 36 -0.42 8.24 1.01
N ALA A 37 -0.09 9.50 0.70
CA ALA A 37 -1.04 10.62 0.72
C ALA A 37 -1.63 10.97 -0.65
N VAL A 38 -1.17 10.34 -1.75
CA VAL A 38 -1.56 10.77 -3.12
C VAL A 38 -2.76 10.02 -3.70
N LEU A 39 -3.32 9.01 -3.03
CA LEU A 39 -4.52 8.28 -3.54
C LEU A 39 -5.70 8.20 -2.54
N GLY A 40 -5.66 8.97 -1.47
CA GLY A 40 -6.66 8.93 -0.41
C GLY A 40 -7.80 9.94 -0.60
N GLY A 41 -8.81 9.59 -1.39
CA GLY A 41 -10.16 10.11 -1.14
C GLY A 41 -10.58 9.62 0.25
N SER A 42 -10.32 10.43 1.28
CA SER A 42 -10.65 10.06 2.66
C SER A 42 -12.17 9.92 2.76
N ALA A 43 -12.64 8.76 3.18
CA ALA A 43 -14.04 8.57 3.56
C ALA A 43 -14.40 9.63 4.60
N SER A 44 -15.21 10.61 4.19
CA SER A 44 -15.67 11.70 5.04
C SER A 44 -16.66 11.14 6.06
N GLY A 45 -16.16 10.60 7.18
CA GLY A 45 -17.04 10.11 8.26
C GLY A 45 -16.39 9.35 9.43
N ALA A 46 -15.19 8.80 9.29
CA ALA A 46 -14.59 8.02 10.39
C ALA A 46 -13.77 8.91 11.34
N THR A 47 -14.41 9.41 12.41
CA THR A 47 -13.70 10.13 13.49
C THR A 47 -12.85 9.20 14.38
N ASN A 48 -13.05 7.88 14.28
CA ASN A 48 -12.29 6.87 15.02
C ASN A 48 -11.38 6.06 14.07
N PRO A 49 -10.05 6.18 14.16
CA PRO A 49 -9.11 5.46 13.30
C PRO A 49 -9.07 3.94 13.54
N ASN A 50 -9.74 3.45 14.59
CA ASN A 50 -9.83 2.03 14.93
C ASN A 50 -11.21 1.42 14.63
N TYR A 51 -12.07 2.14 13.90
CA TYR A 51 -13.41 1.66 13.55
C TYR A 51 -13.58 1.56 12.05
N ILE A 52 -14.18 0.45 11.60
CA ILE A 52 -14.69 0.25 10.25
C ILE A 52 -16.10 -0.32 10.36
N PRO A 53 -16.99 -0.06 9.39
CA PRO A 53 -18.32 -0.64 9.41
C PRO A 53 -18.25 -2.18 9.31
N THR A 54 -19.27 -2.85 9.81
CA THR A 54 -19.38 -4.31 9.72
C THR A 54 -20.83 -4.70 9.46
N LEU A 55 -21.06 -5.61 8.51
CA LEU A 55 -22.41 -6.09 8.21
C LEU A 55 -22.96 -6.96 9.35
N TYR A 56 -22.13 -7.86 9.88
CA TYR A 56 -22.44 -8.69 11.04
C TYR A 56 -21.16 -9.10 11.78
N ARG A 57 -21.32 -9.55 13.02
CA ARG A 57 -20.21 -9.94 13.89
C ARG A 57 -19.28 -10.95 13.20
N GLY A 58 -18.00 -10.62 13.11
CA GLY A 58 -16.97 -11.47 12.51
C GLY A 58 -16.87 -11.42 10.98
N TRP A 59 -17.72 -10.66 10.29
CA TRP A 59 -17.69 -10.54 8.83
C TRP A 59 -16.34 -10.03 8.32
N ASN A 60 -15.82 -8.94 8.91
CA ASN A 60 -14.52 -8.37 8.52
C ASN A 60 -13.38 -9.33 8.80
N ALA A 61 -13.32 -9.92 10.01
CA ALA A 61 -12.26 -10.86 10.36
C ALA A 61 -12.20 -12.06 9.40
N ARG A 62 -13.36 -12.62 9.01
CA ARG A 62 -13.39 -13.71 8.03
C ARG A 62 -12.89 -13.25 6.66
N ASN A 63 -13.34 -12.11 6.15
CA ASN A 63 -12.95 -11.67 4.81
C ASN A 63 -11.47 -11.27 4.76
N PHE A 64 -10.93 -10.57 5.77
CA PHE A 64 -9.50 -10.24 5.81
C PHE A 64 -8.61 -11.46 5.97
N ARG A 65 -9.05 -12.49 6.72
CA ARG A 65 -8.33 -13.77 6.77
C ARG A 65 -8.38 -14.52 5.44
N ALA A 66 -9.52 -14.48 4.75
CA ALA A 66 -9.64 -15.06 3.41
C ALA A 66 -8.71 -14.36 2.40
N ILE A 67 -8.67 -13.02 2.40
CA ILE A 67 -7.71 -12.27 1.56
C ILE A 67 -6.28 -12.68 1.90
N GLN A 68 -5.91 -12.68 3.19
CA GLN A 68 -4.59 -13.14 3.62
C GLN A 68 -4.26 -14.55 3.11
N GLU A 69 -5.19 -15.49 3.19
CA GLU A 69 -5.03 -16.86 2.68
C GLU A 69 -4.84 -16.85 1.15
N HIS A 70 -5.67 -16.12 0.41
CA HIS A 70 -5.58 -16.01 -1.04
C HIS A 70 -4.27 -15.40 -1.50
N GLU A 71 -3.76 -14.34 -0.85
CA GLU A 71 -2.47 -13.74 -1.25
C GLU A 71 -1.30 -14.70 -1.04
N ASN A 72 -1.36 -15.56 -0.01
CA ASN A 72 -0.37 -16.61 0.16
C ASN A 72 -0.52 -17.70 -0.92
N ASP A 73 -1.75 -18.09 -1.25
CA ASP A 73 -2.04 -19.08 -2.29
C ASP A 73 -1.65 -18.56 -3.69
N HIS A 74 -1.80 -17.26 -3.97
CA HIS A 74 -1.35 -16.63 -5.22
C HIS A 74 0.18 -16.70 -5.36
N VAL A 75 0.92 -16.38 -4.29
CA VAL A 75 2.38 -16.55 -4.24
C VAL A 75 2.75 -17.99 -4.55
N ASP A 76 2.13 -18.96 -3.88
CA ASP A 76 2.43 -20.38 -4.07
C ASP A 76 2.11 -20.85 -5.49
N ALA A 77 0.97 -20.42 -6.06
CA ALA A 77 0.59 -20.76 -7.43
C ALA A 77 1.58 -20.21 -8.47
N ILE A 78 2.08 -18.98 -8.28
CA ILE A 78 3.07 -18.41 -9.19
C ILE A 78 4.45 -19.05 -9.00
N LEU A 79 4.83 -19.38 -7.77
CA LEU A 79 6.04 -20.15 -7.47
C LEU A 79 6.02 -21.51 -8.16
N ASP A 80 4.91 -22.23 -8.08
CA ASP A 80 4.72 -23.52 -8.75
C ASP A 80 4.79 -23.38 -10.28
N THR A 81 4.24 -22.29 -10.81
CA THR A 81 4.28 -21.99 -12.26
C THR A 81 5.71 -21.69 -12.75
N LEU A 82 6.48 -20.93 -11.98
CA LEU A 82 7.83 -20.50 -12.36
C LEU A 82 8.92 -21.53 -12.04
N GLY A 83 8.75 -22.35 -10.99
CA GLY A 83 9.76 -23.27 -10.51
C GLY A 83 11.11 -22.58 -10.25
N ASP A 84 12.19 -23.14 -10.80
CA ASP A 84 13.56 -22.61 -10.64
C ASP A 84 13.75 -21.21 -11.27
N LEU A 85 12.82 -20.74 -12.09
CA LEU A 85 12.84 -19.41 -12.70
C LEU A 85 12.24 -18.33 -11.78
N ALA A 86 11.73 -18.71 -10.61
CA ALA A 86 11.13 -17.78 -9.67
C ALA A 86 12.18 -16.84 -9.06
N ARG A 87 11.83 -15.56 -9.03
CA ARG A 87 12.62 -14.53 -8.36
C ARG A 87 12.64 -14.75 -6.85
N PRO A 88 13.71 -14.33 -6.16
CA PRO A 88 13.69 -14.26 -4.70
C PRO A 88 12.67 -13.21 -4.22
N LYS A 89 12.07 -13.47 -3.05
CA LYS A 89 11.18 -12.53 -2.36
C LYS A 89 11.92 -11.20 -2.10
N PRO A 90 11.36 -10.04 -2.53
CA PRO A 90 11.91 -8.73 -2.21
C PRO A 90 11.97 -8.47 -0.71
N VAL A 91 12.79 -7.49 -0.31
CA VAL A 91 12.73 -6.93 1.04
C VAL A 91 11.79 -5.74 1.02
N PHE A 92 10.78 -5.76 1.88
CA PHE A 92 9.76 -4.72 1.96
C PHE A 92 9.97 -3.76 3.13
N ARG A 93 9.33 -2.59 3.06
CA ARG A 93 9.32 -1.54 4.07
C ARG A 93 7.95 -0.88 4.14
N ASN A 94 7.68 -0.19 5.25
CA ASN A 94 6.47 0.62 5.45
C ASN A 94 5.14 -0.16 5.36
N LEU A 95 5.15 -1.48 5.58
CA LEU A 95 3.95 -2.32 5.51
C LEU A 95 3.13 -2.34 6.80
N LEU A 96 3.79 -2.17 7.96
CA LEU A 96 3.13 -2.24 9.26
C LEU A 96 2.25 -1.01 9.49
N GLN A 97 0.94 -1.22 9.65
CA GLN A 97 -0.03 -0.12 9.77
C GLN A 97 -0.29 0.29 11.23
N PRO A 98 -0.45 1.59 11.51
CA PRO A 98 -0.59 2.08 12.88
C PRO A 98 -1.98 1.84 13.49
N ASN A 99 -3.01 1.66 12.66
CA ASN A 99 -4.39 1.47 13.10
C ASN A 99 -5.23 0.78 12.01
N LEU A 100 -6.46 0.39 12.38
CA LEU A 100 -7.34 -0.38 11.51
C LEU A 100 -7.71 0.38 10.24
N MET A 101 -8.01 1.68 10.34
CA MET A 101 -8.38 2.49 9.17
C MET A 101 -7.22 2.63 8.18
N ALA A 102 -5.99 2.83 8.67
CA ALA A 102 -4.80 2.85 7.82
C ALA A 102 -4.57 1.50 7.13
N PHE A 103 -4.80 0.39 7.84
CA PHE A 103 -4.78 -0.96 7.28
C PHE A 103 -5.81 -1.15 6.16
N VAL A 104 -7.07 -0.81 6.39
CA VAL A 104 -8.10 -1.01 5.35
C VAL A 104 -7.87 -0.09 4.14
N ASN A 105 -7.43 1.14 4.34
CA ASN A 105 -7.12 2.06 3.23
C ASN A 105 -5.97 1.56 2.36
N LEU A 106 -4.85 1.13 2.96
CA LEU A 106 -3.75 0.62 2.16
C LEU A 106 -4.09 -0.74 1.53
N SER A 107 -4.87 -1.59 2.21
CA SER A 107 -5.42 -2.82 1.60
C SER A 107 -6.16 -2.46 0.30
N ARG A 108 -7.11 -1.52 0.37
CA ARG A 108 -7.87 -1.07 -0.80
C ARG A 108 -6.95 -0.60 -1.93
N THR A 109 -5.91 0.17 -1.61
CA THR A 109 -4.97 0.65 -2.62
C THR A 109 -4.22 -0.49 -3.29
N LEU A 110 -3.71 -1.46 -2.52
CA LEU A 110 -2.95 -2.59 -3.05
C LEU A 110 -3.81 -3.46 -3.98
N GLU A 111 -4.99 -3.93 -3.52
CA GLU A 111 -5.84 -4.78 -4.36
C GLU A 111 -6.26 -4.10 -5.69
N ASN A 112 -6.56 -2.80 -5.65
CA ASN A 112 -6.88 -2.06 -6.87
C ASN A 112 -5.67 -1.95 -7.81
N VAL A 113 -4.45 -1.85 -7.27
CA VAL A 113 -3.21 -1.92 -8.06
C VAL A 113 -3.03 -3.31 -8.64
N GLY A 114 -3.31 -4.37 -7.87
CA GLY A 114 -3.31 -5.76 -8.33
C GLY A 114 -4.23 -5.98 -9.54
N VAL A 115 -5.50 -5.54 -9.45
CA VAL A 115 -6.46 -5.56 -10.56
C VAL A 115 -5.90 -4.92 -11.83
N GLY A 116 -5.42 -3.67 -11.71
CA GLY A 116 -4.90 -2.92 -12.84
C GLY A 116 -3.62 -3.54 -13.42
N ALA A 117 -2.75 -4.09 -12.57
CA ALA A 117 -1.51 -4.75 -12.97
C ALA A 117 -1.78 -6.02 -13.77
N TYR A 118 -2.63 -6.91 -13.28
CA TYR A 118 -3.00 -8.12 -14.01
C TYR A 118 -3.72 -7.79 -15.32
N LEU A 119 -4.66 -6.85 -15.30
CA LEU A 119 -5.36 -6.44 -16.51
C LEU A 119 -4.41 -5.89 -17.58
N GLY A 120 -3.39 -5.12 -17.17
CA GLY A 120 -2.35 -4.63 -18.08
C GLY A 120 -1.39 -5.71 -18.57
N ALA A 121 -1.14 -6.74 -17.77
CA ALA A 121 -0.24 -7.85 -18.11
C ALA A 121 -0.88 -8.90 -19.01
N LEU A 122 -2.17 -9.21 -18.84
CA LEU A 122 -2.90 -10.22 -19.59
C LEU A 122 -2.70 -10.17 -21.13
N PRO A 123 -2.80 -9.01 -21.81
CA PRO A 123 -2.60 -8.95 -23.26
C PRO A 123 -1.14 -9.13 -23.70
N LEU A 124 -0.19 -9.14 -22.77
CA LEU A 124 1.25 -9.30 -23.05
C LEU A 124 1.71 -10.75 -22.93
N ILE A 125 0.92 -11.61 -22.29
CA ILE A 125 1.24 -13.03 -22.07
C ILE A 125 0.96 -13.80 -23.36
N GLN A 126 1.93 -14.62 -23.78
CA GLN A 126 1.83 -15.43 -25.01
C GLN A 126 1.34 -16.86 -24.73
N ASP A 127 1.73 -17.45 -23.62
CA ASP A 127 1.30 -18.79 -23.21
C ASP A 127 -0.13 -18.79 -22.64
N ALA A 128 -1.02 -19.59 -23.23
CA ALA A 128 -2.43 -19.66 -22.82
C ALA A 128 -2.65 -20.22 -21.40
N GLY A 129 -1.74 -21.08 -20.93
CA GLY A 129 -1.74 -21.57 -19.55
C GLY A 129 -1.45 -20.43 -18.58
N TYR A 130 -0.48 -19.57 -18.90
CA TYR A 130 -0.15 -18.38 -18.11
C TYR A 130 -1.29 -17.35 -18.15
N VAL A 131 -1.95 -17.15 -19.30
CA VAL A 131 -3.15 -16.29 -19.39
C VAL A 131 -4.25 -16.79 -18.45
N SER A 132 -4.48 -18.11 -18.42
CA SER A 132 -5.54 -18.70 -17.58
C SER A 132 -5.22 -18.54 -16.09
N ALA A 133 -3.95 -18.76 -15.70
CA ALA A 133 -3.49 -18.57 -14.33
C ALA A 133 -3.61 -17.09 -13.89
N ALA A 134 -3.04 -16.17 -14.67
CA ALA A 134 -3.09 -14.73 -14.41
C ALA A 134 -4.53 -14.21 -14.36
N GLY A 135 -5.38 -14.66 -15.29
CA GLY A 135 -6.79 -14.27 -15.33
C GLY A 135 -7.58 -14.76 -14.12
N SER A 136 -7.25 -15.95 -13.59
CA SER A 136 -7.86 -16.45 -12.36
C SER A 136 -7.55 -15.56 -11.17
N ILE A 137 -6.28 -15.15 -11.01
CA ILE A 137 -5.85 -14.25 -9.93
C ILE A 137 -6.52 -12.89 -10.09
N ALA A 138 -6.49 -12.30 -11.28
CA ALA A 138 -7.13 -11.01 -11.57
C ALA A 138 -8.61 -10.93 -11.15
N LEU A 139 -9.36 -12.03 -11.31
CA LEU A 139 -10.77 -12.11 -10.89
C LEU A 139 -10.94 -12.17 -9.37
N VAL A 140 -9.96 -12.69 -8.64
CA VAL A 140 -9.95 -12.73 -7.18
C VAL A 140 -9.57 -11.35 -6.64
N GLU A 141 -8.51 -10.72 -7.17
CA GLU A 141 -8.12 -9.33 -6.90
C GLU A 141 -9.32 -8.37 -7.02
N ALA A 142 -10.09 -8.48 -8.11
CA ALA A 142 -11.25 -7.63 -8.34
C ALA A 142 -12.34 -7.80 -7.27
N ARG A 143 -12.50 -9.00 -6.70
CA ARG A 143 -13.45 -9.25 -5.60
C ARG A 143 -12.95 -8.67 -4.29
N HIS A 144 -11.65 -8.76 -4.02
CA HIS A 144 -11.04 -8.14 -2.85
C HIS A 144 -11.17 -6.61 -2.92
N ALA A 145 -10.78 -6.02 -4.04
CA ALA A 145 -10.89 -4.58 -4.31
C ALA A 145 -12.33 -4.10 -4.14
N GLY A 146 -13.32 -4.79 -4.73
CA GLY A 146 -14.74 -4.45 -4.60
C GLY A 146 -15.25 -4.52 -3.16
N TYR A 147 -14.84 -5.54 -2.40
CA TYR A 147 -15.14 -5.63 -0.97
C TYR A 147 -14.57 -4.43 -0.19
N LEU A 148 -13.29 -4.11 -0.38
CA LEU A 148 -12.62 -3.03 0.34
C LEU A 148 -13.14 -1.65 -0.06
N ASN A 149 -13.50 -1.46 -1.33
CA ASN A 149 -14.18 -0.27 -1.82
C ASN A 149 -15.48 -0.03 -1.05
N THR A 150 -16.38 -1.03 -1.05
CA THR A 150 -17.68 -0.89 -0.36
C THR A 150 -17.55 -0.79 1.16
N LEU A 151 -16.56 -1.46 1.77
CA LEU A 151 -16.24 -1.35 3.19
C LEU A 151 -15.85 0.08 3.59
N LEU A 152 -15.21 0.82 2.69
CA LEU A 152 -14.78 2.21 2.87
C LEU A 152 -15.76 3.24 2.28
N ASP A 153 -17.01 2.83 2.03
CA ASP A 153 -18.06 3.68 1.46
C ASP A 153 -17.62 4.35 0.14
N GLN A 154 -16.86 3.60 -0.68
CA GLN A 154 -16.48 3.98 -2.03
C GLN A 154 -17.36 3.26 -3.06
N GLY A 155 -17.41 3.81 -4.27
CA GLY A 155 -18.01 3.14 -5.43
C GLY A 155 -17.41 1.75 -5.67
N LEU A 156 -18.26 0.77 -5.98
CA LEU A 156 -17.89 -0.65 -6.09
C LEU A 156 -16.69 -0.86 -7.03
N THR A 157 -16.68 -0.16 -8.16
CA THR A 157 -15.68 -0.27 -9.23
C THR A 157 -14.71 0.91 -9.25
N ARG A 158 -14.49 1.56 -8.11
CA ARG A 158 -13.49 2.62 -8.00
C ARG A 158 -12.08 2.03 -8.04
N ASP A 159 -11.32 2.33 -9.08
CA ASP A 159 -10.00 1.74 -9.37
C ASP A 159 -8.82 2.39 -8.61
N ALA A 160 -7.60 1.96 -8.95
CA ALA A 160 -6.35 2.43 -8.35
C ALA A 160 -6.03 3.91 -8.65
N LEU A 161 -6.59 4.46 -9.74
CA LEU A 161 -6.42 5.85 -10.14
C LEU A 161 -7.53 6.74 -9.55
N GLY A 162 -8.51 6.13 -8.88
CA GLY A 162 -9.64 6.83 -8.28
C GLY A 162 -10.77 7.11 -9.27
N GLU A 163 -10.81 6.42 -10.40
CA GLU A 163 -11.88 6.52 -11.37
C GLU A 163 -12.92 5.44 -11.12
N GLU A 164 -14.18 5.72 -11.45
CA GLU A 164 -15.29 4.78 -11.32
C GLU A 164 -15.90 4.54 -12.70
N SER A 165 -15.86 3.29 -13.16
CA SER A 165 -16.21 2.91 -14.52
C SER A 165 -16.87 1.54 -14.56
N SER A 166 -17.56 1.25 -15.67
CA SER A 166 -18.07 -0.11 -15.97
C SER A 166 -16.98 -1.04 -16.50
N PHE A 167 -15.80 -0.51 -16.81
CA PHE A 167 -14.62 -1.24 -17.27
C PHE A 167 -13.42 -0.79 -16.46
N ASP A 168 -12.70 -1.73 -15.85
CA ASP A 168 -11.46 -1.46 -15.13
C ASP A 168 -10.38 -0.90 -16.06
N GLN A 169 -9.47 -0.12 -15.48
CA GLN A 169 -8.35 0.47 -16.20
C GLN A 169 -7.10 -0.39 -16.00
N ALA A 170 -6.51 -0.82 -17.11
CA ALA A 170 -5.20 -1.44 -17.13
C ALA A 170 -4.13 -0.43 -16.67
N LEU A 171 -3.25 -0.86 -15.77
CA LEU A 171 -2.06 -0.09 -15.41
C LEU A 171 -0.89 -0.53 -16.29
N THR A 172 -0.06 0.42 -16.71
CA THR A 172 1.22 0.07 -17.33
C THR A 172 2.18 -0.47 -16.26
N PRO A 173 3.14 -1.33 -16.63
CA PRO A 173 4.13 -1.84 -15.70
C PRO A 173 4.91 -0.73 -14.96
N GLU A 174 5.20 0.39 -15.64
CA GLU A 174 5.85 1.56 -15.04
C GLU A 174 4.97 2.19 -13.95
N LYS A 175 3.66 2.30 -14.20
CA LYS A 175 2.74 2.86 -13.21
C LYS A 175 2.59 1.95 -12.01
N VAL A 176 2.58 0.63 -12.22
CA VAL A 176 2.57 -0.34 -11.12
C VAL A 176 3.85 -0.21 -10.28
N VAL A 177 5.03 -0.09 -10.91
CA VAL A 177 6.30 0.16 -10.19
C VAL A 177 6.27 1.49 -9.44
N GLU A 178 5.67 2.54 -10.00
CA GLU A 178 5.50 3.83 -9.33
C GLU A 178 4.69 3.69 -8.04
N LEU A 179 3.59 2.92 -8.08
CA LEU A 179 2.67 2.74 -6.96
C LEU A 179 3.21 1.76 -5.89
N ALA A 180 3.87 0.67 -6.30
CA ALA A 180 4.40 -0.34 -5.39
C ALA A 180 5.82 -0.03 -4.87
N GLY A 181 6.62 0.71 -5.65
CA GLY A 181 8.03 1.02 -5.36
C GLY A 181 8.32 1.63 -3.98
N PRO A 182 7.46 2.50 -3.42
CA PRO A 182 7.63 3.02 -2.07
C PRO A 182 7.72 1.92 -0.99
N PHE A 183 7.12 0.76 -1.21
CA PHE A 183 7.10 -0.38 -0.28
C PHE A 183 8.25 -1.38 -0.51
N ILE A 184 8.94 -1.31 -1.64
CA ILE A 184 10.06 -2.19 -1.97
C ILE A 184 11.36 -1.52 -1.52
N ALA A 185 12.03 -2.11 -0.53
CA ALA A 185 13.33 -1.63 -0.06
C ALA A 185 14.47 -2.15 -0.94
N SER A 186 14.38 -3.40 -1.38
CA SER A 186 15.31 -3.99 -2.35
C SER A 186 14.70 -5.20 -3.04
N LEU A 187 15.23 -5.57 -4.21
CA LEU A 187 14.82 -6.76 -4.96
C LEU A 187 15.47 -8.06 -4.45
N ASN A 188 16.26 -7.99 -3.38
CA ASN A 188 16.92 -9.13 -2.75
C ASN A 188 17.74 -10.00 -3.73
N GLY A 189 18.51 -9.34 -4.62
CA GLY A 189 19.29 -10.01 -5.65
C GLY A 189 18.48 -10.56 -6.84
N GLY A 190 17.16 -10.39 -6.83
CA GLY A 190 16.31 -10.73 -7.98
C GLY A 190 16.51 -9.79 -9.17
N PRO A 191 16.04 -10.20 -10.37
CA PRO A 191 16.13 -9.39 -11.57
C PRO A 191 15.35 -8.07 -11.43
N PRO A 192 15.67 -7.05 -12.24
CA PRO A 192 14.86 -5.83 -12.32
C PRO A 192 13.39 -6.13 -12.61
N LEU A 193 12.49 -5.28 -12.09
CA LEU A 193 11.05 -5.40 -12.35
C LEU A 193 10.67 -5.06 -13.80
N LEU A 194 11.52 -4.35 -14.53
CA LEU A 194 11.28 -3.92 -15.91
C LEU A 194 12.58 -4.02 -16.72
N PRO A 195 12.49 -4.18 -18.05
CA PRO A 195 11.27 -4.35 -18.87
C PRO A 195 10.67 -5.77 -18.77
N LEU A 196 9.40 -5.92 -19.16
CA LEU A 196 8.72 -7.22 -19.29
C LEU A 196 8.89 -7.73 -20.73
N MET A 197 9.86 -8.62 -20.98
CA MET A 197 10.21 -9.04 -22.35
C MET A 197 9.59 -10.38 -22.76
N ASN A 198 9.19 -11.19 -21.78
CA ASN A 198 8.60 -12.50 -22.00
C ASN A 198 7.68 -12.88 -20.81
N ASP A 199 6.99 -14.01 -20.95
CA ASP A 199 6.02 -14.50 -19.96
C ASP A 199 6.64 -14.79 -18.59
N VAL A 200 7.92 -15.20 -18.53
CA VAL A 200 8.66 -15.41 -17.28
C VAL A 200 8.93 -14.08 -16.58
N ASP A 201 9.27 -13.02 -17.33
CA ASP A 201 9.43 -11.67 -16.75
C ASP A 201 8.09 -11.15 -16.21
N ILE A 202 6.99 -11.38 -16.93
CA ILE A 202 5.63 -11.00 -16.51
C ILE A 202 5.24 -11.72 -15.21
N PHE A 203 5.46 -13.02 -15.11
CA PHE A 203 5.12 -13.77 -13.90
C PHE A 203 6.06 -13.46 -12.73
N ASN A 204 7.35 -13.19 -12.99
CA ASN A 204 8.25 -12.71 -11.95
C ASN A 204 7.91 -11.29 -11.46
N PHE A 205 7.35 -10.46 -12.33
CA PHE A 205 6.79 -9.16 -11.96
C PHE A 205 5.57 -9.33 -11.07
N ALA A 206 4.60 -10.15 -11.48
CA ALA A 206 3.42 -10.49 -10.69
C ALA A 206 3.81 -11.07 -9.32
N LEU A 207 4.74 -12.05 -9.28
CA LEU A 207 5.24 -12.64 -8.04
C LEU A 207 5.80 -11.59 -7.06
N ALA A 208 6.41 -10.51 -7.55
CA ALA A 208 6.91 -9.45 -6.69
C ALA A 208 5.79 -8.66 -6.00
N LEU A 209 4.64 -8.51 -6.66
CA LEU A 209 3.44 -7.85 -6.15
C LEU A 209 2.69 -8.77 -5.18
N GLU A 210 2.50 -10.04 -5.55
CA GLU A 210 1.90 -11.03 -4.64
C GLU A 210 2.72 -11.18 -3.34
N TYR A 211 4.06 -11.17 -3.43
CA TYR A 211 4.89 -11.15 -2.24
C TYR A 211 4.69 -9.91 -1.37
N LEU A 212 4.42 -8.74 -1.98
CA LEU A 212 4.18 -7.49 -1.29
C LEU A 212 2.85 -7.57 -0.52
N GLU A 213 1.79 -8.02 -1.18
CA GLU A 213 0.45 -8.16 -0.59
C GLU A 213 0.42 -9.24 0.48
N ALA A 214 0.98 -10.42 0.20
CA ALA A 214 1.10 -11.50 1.18
C ALA A 214 1.86 -11.06 2.44
N GLU A 215 3.01 -10.38 2.30
CA GLU A 215 3.75 -9.84 3.45
C GLU A 215 2.91 -8.80 4.22
N TYR A 216 2.23 -7.93 3.48
CA TYR A 216 1.40 -6.88 4.05
C TYR A 216 0.25 -7.45 4.90
N TYR A 217 -0.50 -8.43 4.39
CA TYR A 217 -1.58 -9.07 5.14
C TYR A 217 -1.06 -9.92 6.29
N ASN A 218 0.02 -10.68 6.09
CA ASN A 218 0.62 -11.50 7.15
C ASN A 218 1.10 -10.66 8.35
N LEU A 219 1.57 -9.43 8.12
CA LEU A 219 1.96 -8.52 9.19
C LEU A 219 0.78 -7.88 9.93
N ASN A 220 -0.32 -7.60 9.23
CA ASN A 220 -1.38 -6.74 9.75
C ASN A 220 -2.63 -7.49 10.20
N VAL A 221 -3.04 -8.57 9.52
CA VAL A 221 -4.26 -9.32 9.88
C VAL A 221 -4.22 -9.81 11.33
N PRO A 222 -3.15 -10.47 11.82
CA PRO A 222 -3.10 -10.92 13.23
C PRO A 222 -3.13 -9.80 14.27
N ARG A 223 -2.86 -8.55 13.87
CA ARG A 223 -2.87 -7.38 14.77
C ARG A 223 -4.26 -6.78 14.90
N PHE A 224 -5.11 -6.98 13.91
CA PHE A 224 -6.43 -6.35 13.82
C PHE A 224 -7.60 -7.35 13.89
N PHE A 225 -7.36 -8.64 13.59
CA PHE A 225 -8.40 -9.68 13.49
C PHE A 225 -7.97 -11.06 14.01
#